data_AF-A0A7S3M5Z8-F1
#
_entry.id   AF-A0A7S3M5Z8-F1
#
_cell.length_a   1.000
_cell.length_b   1.000
_cell.length_c   1.000
_cell.angle_alpha   90.00
_cell.angle_beta   90.00
_cell.angle_gamma   90.00
#
_symmetry.space_group_name_H-M   'P 1'
#
loop_
_entity.id
_entity.type
_entity.pdbx_description
1 polymer ?
#
loop_
_entity_poly.entity_id
_entity_poly.type
_entity_poly.pdbx_seq_one_letter_code
_entity_poly.pdbx_strand_id
1 'polypeptide(L)'
;IPHKQEEEFYICMLSHRYYDELLFYHEGGVDVGDVDSKAEKMHLPTGEAMTEAAVITKLLSKVPAGKQANLASFIVSLFAFYRDLHFAYLEINPLVMLEDNTVVPLDMAAKIDETANFLCAQKWGPVDWPPPFGRDAFPEEALIRDMDGKTGASLKLTILNDRGRVWTMVAG
;
A
#
# COMPACT_ATOMS: atom_id res chain seq x y z
N ILE A 1 -8.65 17.24 -9.48
CA ILE A 1 -7.90 18.42 -9.00
C ILE A 1 -7.12 18.97 -10.18
N PRO A 2 -7.27 20.23 -10.59
CA PRO A 2 -6.48 20.78 -11.69
C PRO A 2 -4.99 20.81 -11.34
N HIS A 3 -4.15 20.24 -12.21
CA HIS A 3 -2.69 20.18 -12.07
C HIS A 3 -2.06 19.90 -13.45
N LYS A 4 -0.74 20.07 -13.57
CA LYS A 4 0.05 19.73 -14.77
C LYS A 4 0.69 18.35 -14.61
N GLN A 5 1.06 17.72 -15.73
CA GLN A 5 1.74 16.40 -15.71
C GLN A 5 3.04 16.42 -14.89
N GLU A 6 3.81 17.50 -14.95
CA GLU A 6 5.05 17.70 -14.20
C GLU A 6 4.86 17.81 -12.66
N GLU A 7 3.59 17.86 -12.21
CA GLU A 7 3.23 17.84 -10.80
C GLU A 7 2.83 16.44 -10.32
N GLU A 8 2.78 15.44 -11.20
CA GLU A 8 2.49 14.05 -10.87
C GLU A 8 3.77 13.27 -10.54
N PHE A 9 3.77 12.63 -9.37
CA PHE A 9 4.83 11.72 -8.93
C PHE A 9 4.28 10.32 -8.68
N TYR A 10 5.17 9.35 -8.56
CA TYR A 10 4.87 8.00 -8.13
C TYR A 10 5.60 7.71 -6.81
N ILE A 11 4.90 7.06 -5.88
CA ILE A 11 5.52 6.46 -4.70
C ILE A 11 4.95 5.09 -4.41
N CYS A 12 5.82 4.15 -4.04
CA CYS A 12 5.42 2.84 -3.55
C CYS A 12 6.29 2.40 -2.36
N MET A 13 5.68 1.70 -1.41
CA MET A 13 6.29 1.11 -0.22
C MET A 13 5.91 -0.37 -0.18
N LEU A 14 6.91 -1.25 -0.06
CA LEU A 14 6.72 -2.70 -0.01
C LEU A 14 7.49 -3.31 1.14
N SER A 15 6.86 -4.24 1.87
CA SER A 15 7.53 -4.95 2.94
C SER A 15 8.29 -6.17 2.43
N HIS A 16 9.55 -6.29 2.84
CA HIS A 16 10.36 -7.50 2.68
C HIS A 16 10.78 -8.05 4.04
N ARG A 17 11.38 -9.25 4.03
CA ARG A 17 11.76 -9.98 5.25
C ARG A 17 12.65 -9.18 6.22
N TYR A 18 13.53 -8.32 5.71
CA TYR A 18 14.56 -7.62 6.50
C TYR A 18 14.61 -6.11 6.28
N TYR A 19 13.74 -5.58 5.43
CA TYR A 19 13.69 -4.16 5.09
C TYR A 19 12.33 -3.84 4.46
N ASP A 20 11.96 -2.56 4.47
CA ASP A 20 10.93 -2.03 3.59
C ASP A 20 11.60 -1.36 2.39
N GLU A 21 11.11 -1.63 1.18
CA GLU A 21 11.54 -0.98 -0.05
C GLU A 21 10.66 0.22 -0.33
N LEU A 22 11.28 1.35 -0.66
CA LEU A 22 10.62 2.53 -1.18
C LEU A 22 11.04 2.74 -2.63
N LEU A 23 10.07 2.94 -3.50
CA LEU A 23 10.25 3.37 -4.88
C LEU A 23 9.68 4.77 -5.03
N PHE A 24 10.43 5.65 -5.68
CA PHE A 24 9.96 6.98 -6.04
C PHE A 24 10.30 7.27 -7.50
N TYR A 25 9.34 7.84 -8.24
CA TYR A 25 9.60 8.29 -9.60
C TYR A 25 8.98 9.67 -9.85
N HIS A 26 9.80 10.56 -10.40
CA HIS A 26 9.45 11.97 -10.64
C HIS A 26 8.47 12.22 -11.80
N GLU A 27 8.16 11.21 -12.61
CA GLU A 27 7.18 11.29 -13.70
C GLU A 27 6.07 10.26 -13.42
N GLY A 28 5.18 10.59 -12.50
CA GLY A 28 4.04 9.74 -12.15
C GLY A 28 2.94 9.75 -13.21
N GLY A 29 1.80 9.17 -12.85
CA GLY A 29 0.60 9.14 -13.69
C GLY A 29 0.40 7.82 -14.42
N VAL A 30 -0.56 7.84 -15.34
CA VAL A 30 -0.98 6.66 -16.13
C VAL A 30 0.13 6.11 -17.03
N ASP A 31 1.05 6.98 -17.48
CA ASP A 31 2.11 6.64 -18.44
C ASP A 31 3.46 6.28 -17.76
N VAL A 32 3.44 5.95 -16.47
CA VAL A 32 4.65 5.62 -15.67
C VAL A 32 5.46 4.46 -16.28
N GLY A 33 4.78 3.48 -16.89
CA GLY A 33 5.40 2.31 -17.53
C GLY A 33 6.07 1.36 -16.53
N ASP A 34 7.19 0.76 -16.91
CA ASP A 34 7.97 -0.15 -16.04
C ASP A 34 8.69 0.63 -14.93
N VAL A 35 7.95 0.95 -13.87
CA VAL A 35 8.43 1.77 -12.76
C VAL A 35 9.54 1.08 -11.96
N ASP A 36 9.57 -0.25 -11.92
CA ASP A 36 10.60 -1.02 -11.23
C ASP A 36 12.01 -0.81 -11.78
N SER A 37 12.14 -0.52 -13.07
CA SER A 37 13.43 -0.22 -13.72
C SER A 37 13.77 1.27 -13.73
N LYS A 38 12.78 2.16 -13.57
CA LYS A 38 12.94 3.62 -13.69
C LYS A 38 13.04 4.36 -12.35
N ALA A 39 12.40 3.84 -11.31
CA ALA A 39 12.29 4.51 -10.03
C ALA A 39 13.61 4.52 -9.25
N GLU A 40 13.81 5.61 -8.50
CA GLU A 40 14.83 5.64 -7.45
C GLU A 40 14.38 4.71 -6.31
N LYS A 41 15.32 3.96 -5.75
CA LYS A 41 15.04 2.94 -4.72
C LYS A 41 15.78 3.24 -3.42
N MET A 42 15.08 3.02 -2.30
CA MET A 42 15.66 3.07 -0.97
C MET A 42 15.20 1.86 -0.17
N HIS A 43 16.16 1.12 0.41
CA HIS A 43 15.86 0.05 1.36
C HIS A 43 16.07 0.57 2.77
N LEU A 44 15.03 0.48 3.61
CA LEU A 44 15.10 0.80 5.02
C LEU A 44 15.10 -0.49 5.85
N PRO A 45 16.22 -0.86 6.50
CA PRO A 45 16.28 -2.06 7.33
C PRO A 45 15.22 -2.08 8.43
N THR A 46 14.74 -3.28 8.77
CA THR A 46 13.74 -3.45 9.82
C THR A 46 14.18 -2.82 11.13
N GLY A 47 13.30 -2.01 11.73
CA GLY A 47 13.55 -1.33 13.00
C GLY A 47 14.24 0.03 12.87
N GLU A 48 14.76 0.39 11.69
CA GLU A 48 15.32 1.71 11.46
C GLU A 48 14.24 2.78 11.23
N ALA A 49 14.63 4.04 11.43
CA ALA A 49 13.77 5.19 11.20
C ALA A 49 14.17 5.90 9.90
N MET A 50 13.19 6.41 9.18
CA MET A 50 13.40 7.22 7.99
C MET A 50 13.70 8.66 8.37
N THR A 51 14.62 9.30 7.65
CA THR A 51 14.92 10.74 7.80
C THR A 51 14.69 11.48 6.50
N GLU A 52 14.24 12.73 6.59
CA GLU A 52 14.02 13.58 5.41
C GLU A 52 15.30 13.73 4.58
N ALA A 53 16.47 13.86 5.23
CA ALA A 53 17.76 13.96 4.54
C ALA A 53 18.08 12.73 3.69
N ALA A 54 17.78 11.52 4.19
CA ALA A 54 17.96 10.29 3.43
C ALA A 54 16.99 10.24 2.24
N VAL A 55 15.72 10.61 2.44
CA VAL A 55 14.71 10.67 1.38
C VAL A 55 15.13 11.64 0.27
N ILE A 56 15.54 12.86 0.62
CA ILE A 56 15.98 13.87 -0.35
C ILE A 56 17.15 13.33 -1.17
N THR A 57 18.16 12.76 -0.51
CA THR A 57 19.38 12.29 -1.16
C THR A 57 19.16 11.06 -2.04
N LYS A 58 18.30 10.13 -1.60
CA LYS A 58 18.12 8.82 -2.25
C LYS A 58 16.98 8.78 -3.25
N LEU A 59 15.89 9.52 -3.01
CA LEU A 59 14.66 9.41 -3.79
C LEU A 59 14.36 10.67 -4.60
N LEU A 60 14.70 11.86 -4.10
CA LEU A 60 14.19 13.12 -4.66
C LEU A 60 15.21 13.91 -5.50
N SER A 61 16.28 13.27 -5.96
CA SER A 61 17.37 13.91 -6.72
C SER A 61 16.91 14.62 -8.00
N LYS A 62 15.82 14.14 -8.62
CA LYS A 62 15.21 14.69 -9.84
C LYS A 62 14.04 15.66 -9.57
N VAL A 63 13.67 15.87 -8.31
CA VAL A 63 12.60 16.79 -7.92
C VAL A 63 13.17 18.21 -7.75
N PRO A 64 12.47 19.28 -8.19
CA PRO A 64 12.92 20.66 -7.98
C PRO A 64 13.19 20.97 -6.50
N ALA A 65 14.30 21.64 -6.21
CA ALA A 65 14.75 21.91 -4.84
C ALA A 65 13.70 22.57 -3.94
N GLY A 66 12.87 23.47 -4.49
CA GLY A 66 11.79 24.14 -3.76
C GLY A 66 10.66 23.21 -3.29
N LYS A 67 10.53 22.01 -3.90
CA LYS A 67 9.50 21.01 -3.57
C LYS A 67 10.05 19.88 -2.68
N GLN A 68 11.37 19.66 -2.66
CA GLN A 68 11.99 18.52 -1.99
C GLN A 68 11.67 18.43 -0.49
N ALA A 69 11.69 19.56 0.23
CA ALA A 69 11.47 19.56 1.69
C ALA A 69 10.08 19.06 2.08
N ASN A 70 9.03 19.64 1.47
CA ASN A 70 7.64 19.23 1.74
C ASN A 70 7.37 17.79 1.31
N LEU A 71 7.90 17.38 0.15
CA LEU A 71 7.73 16.02 -0.34
C LEU A 71 8.45 15.01 0.56
N ALA A 72 9.67 15.32 1.02
CA ALA A 72 10.39 14.47 1.96
C ALA A 72 9.64 14.32 3.29
N SER A 73 9.11 15.43 3.83
CA SER A 73 8.32 15.42 5.05
C SER A 73 7.04 14.57 4.92
N PHE A 74 6.36 14.69 3.77
CA PHE A 74 5.22 13.84 3.43
C PHE A 74 5.61 12.36 3.37
N ILE A 75 6.70 12.00 2.68
CA ILE A 75 7.16 10.61 2.54
C ILE A 75 7.52 10.00 3.88
N VAL A 76 8.21 10.74 4.76
CA VAL A 76 8.52 10.28 6.12
C VAL A 76 7.23 10.03 6.92
N SER A 77 6.26 10.95 6.82
CA SER A 77 4.97 10.80 7.50
C SER A 77 4.14 9.64 6.93
N LEU A 78 4.16 9.45 5.60
CA LEU A 78 3.51 8.34 4.93
C LEU A 78 4.14 7.00 5.33
N PHE A 79 5.46 6.94 5.49
CA PHE A 79 6.14 5.74 5.96
C PHE A 79 5.81 5.41 7.43
N ALA A 80 5.69 6.43 8.28
CA ALA A 80 5.20 6.24 9.65
C ALA A 80 3.76 5.70 9.65
N PHE A 81 2.87 6.26 8.82
CA PHE A 81 1.50 5.78 8.62
C PHE A 81 1.45 4.33 8.12
N TYR A 82 2.26 4.00 7.10
CA TYR A 82 2.42 2.66 6.54
C TYR A 82 2.77 1.63 7.62
N ARG A 83 3.73 1.95 8.50
CA ARG A 83 4.13 1.07 9.62
C ARG A 83 3.08 0.99 10.72
N ASP A 84 2.55 2.14 11.15
CA ASP A 84 1.64 2.24 12.29
C ASP A 84 0.30 1.54 12.08
N LEU A 85 -0.07 1.34 10.81
CA LEU A 85 -1.29 0.66 10.38
C LEU A 85 -1.02 -0.70 9.72
N HIS A 86 0.21 -1.24 9.84
CA HIS A 86 0.56 -2.57 9.37
C HIS A 86 0.24 -2.82 7.88
N PHE A 87 0.62 -1.87 7.03
CA PHE A 87 0.63 -2.09 5.59
C PHE A 87 1.77 -3.06 5.21
N ALA A 88 1.50 -3.92 4.23
CA ALA A 88 2.49 -4.76 3.56
C ALA A 88 2.84 -4.23 2.15
N TYR A 89 1.96 -3.40 1.59
CA TYR A 89 2.11 -2.74 0.31
C TYR A 89 1.28 -1.44 0.32
N LEU A 90 1.85 -0.34 -0.15
CA LEU A 90 1.14 0.93 -0.36
C LEU A 90 1.73 1.62 -1.59
N GLU A 91 0.91 1.91 -2.58
CA GLU A 91 1.25 2.64 -3.79
C GLU A 91 0.31 3.83 -3.94
N ILE A 92 0.87 4.97 -4.33
CA ILE A 92 0.11 6.15 -4.72
C ILE A 92 0.59 6.57 -6.11
N ASN A 93 -0.32 6.49 -7.09
CA ASN A 93 -0.02 6.88 -8.46
C ASN A 93 -1.24 7.45 -9.22
N PRO A 94 -1.35 8.77 -9.43
CA PRO A 94 -0.34 9.79 -9.12
C PRO A 94 -0.42 10.35 -7.70
N LEU A 95 0.74 10.66 -7.13
CA LEU A 95 0.92 11.58 -6.01
C LEU A 95 1.17 12.98 -6.57
N VAL A 96 0.20 13.89 -6.44
CA VAL A 96 0.31 15.23 -7.00
C VAL A 96 0.91 16.21 -5.99
N MET A 97 1.81 17.09 -6.45
CA MET A 97 2.28 18.21 -5.65
C MET A 97 2.10 19.54 -6.40
N LEU A 98 1.17 20.35 -5.93
CA LEU A 98 0.78 21.62 -6.54
C LEU A 98 1.86 22.70 -6.35
N GLU A 99 1.73 23.82 -7.07
CA GLU A 99 2.64 24.98 -6.99
C GLU A 99 2.74 25.58 -5.57
N ASP A 100 1.69 25.47 -4.76
CA ASP A 100 1.66 25.93 -3.35
C ASP A 100 2.27 24.92 -2.36
N ASN A 101 2.93 23.87 -2.87
CA ASN A 101 3.51 22.76 -2.13
C ASN A 101 2.50 21.86 -1.39
N THR A 102 1.21 21.96 -1.71
CA THR A 102 0.20 20.99 -1.23
C THR A 102 0.39 19.65 -1.93
N VAL A 103 0.50 18.59 -1.13
CA VAL A 103 0.61 17.20 -1.60
C VAL A 103 -0.77 16.54 -1.57
N VAL A 104 -1.19 15.95 -2.68
CA VAL A 104 -2.50 15.30 -2.82
C VAL A 104 -2.36 13.91 -3.45
N PRO A 105 -2.65 12.83 -2.70
CA PRO A 105 -2.79 11.49 -3.26
C PRO A 105 -4.06 11.41 -4.11
N LEU A 106 -3.95 11.10 -5.41
CA LEU A 106 -5.13 10.97 -6.27
C LEU A 106 -5.64 9.54 -6.40
N ASP A 107 -4.74 8.57 -6.35
CA ASP A 107 -5.06 7.14 -6.40
C ASP A 107 -4.21 6.39 -5.38
N MET A 108 -4.77 5.34 -4.80
CA MET A 108 -4.08 4.52 -3.81
C MET A 108 -4.45 3.05 -3.97
N ALA A 109 -3.43 2.22 -4.16
CA ALA A 109 -3.53 0.78 -4.06
C ALA A 109 -2.76 0.30 -2.84
N ALA A 110 -3.37 -0.54 -2.00
CA ALA A 110 -2.74 -0.96 -0.76
C ALA A 110 -3.13 -2.37 -0.32
N LYS A 111 -2.26 -2.97 0.50
CA LYS A 111 -2.50 -4.23 1.21
C LYS A 111 -2.08 -4.04 2.66
N ILE A 112 -2.95 -4.42 3.58
CA ILE A 112 -2.67 -4.45 5.02
C ILE A 112 -2.60 -5.90 5.51
N ASP A 113 -1.80 -6.14 6.54
CA ASP A 113 -1.67 -7.47 7.16
C ASP A 113 -2.86 -7.75 8.07
N GLU A 114 -3.88 -8.45 7.55
CA GLU A 114 -5.10 -8.84 8.29
C GLU A 114 -4.81 -9.44 9.68
N THR A 115 -3.68 -10.12 9.85
CA THR A 115 -3.32 -10.75 11.13
C THR A 115 -3.04 -9.72 12.24
N ALA A 116 -2.70 -8.48 11.87
CA ALA A 116 -2.51 -7.36 12.79
C ALA A 116 -3.82 -6.75 13.31
N ASN A 117 -4.99 -7.30 12.93
CA ASN A 117 -6.30 -6.77 13.37
C ASN A 117 -6.40 -6.62 14.89
N PHE A 118 -5.87 -7.54 15.69
CA PHE A 118 -5.90 -7.43 17.15
C PHE A 118 -5.09 -6.24 17.71
N LEU A 119 -4.10 -5.75 16.97
CA LEU A 119 -3.32 -4.55 17.30
C LEU A 119 -3.98 -3.28 16.75
N CYS A 120 -4.52 -3.36 15.54
CA CYS A 120 -4.93 -2.20 14.76
C CYS A 120 -6.45 -1.97 14.70
N ALA A 121 -7.29 -2.85 15.25
CA ALA A 121 -8.75 -2.77 15.14
C ALA A 121 -9.32 -1.40 15.52
N GLN A 122 -8.79 -0.77 16.58
CA GLN A 122 -9.23 0.58 16.98
C GLN A 122 -8.85 1.67 15.96
N LYS A 123 -7.69 1.52 15.30
CA LYS A 123 -7.21 2.48 14.30
C LYS A 123 -7.89 2.26 12.95
N TRP A 124 -8.05 1.00 12.54
CA TRP A 124 -8.65 0.61 11.28
C TRP A 124 -10.17 0.83 11.26
N GLY A 125 -10.83 0.60 12.40
CA GLY A 125 -12.28 0.58 12.44
C GLY A 125 -12.84 -0.60 11.61
N PRO A 126 -14.06 -0.47 11.05
CA PRO A 126 -14.62 -1.49 10.17
C PRO A 126 -13.86 -1.52 8.83
N VAL A 127 -13.22 -2.65 8.53
CA VAL A 127 -12.51 -2.90 7.26
C VAL A 127 -13.28 -3.92 6.44
N ASP A 128 -13.56 -3.57 5.19
CA ASP A 128 -14.08 -4.50 4.20
C ASP A 128 -12.93 -5.16 3.44
N TRP A 129 -13.03 -6.47 3.23
CA TRP A 129 -12.06 -7.26 2.46
C TRP A 129 -12.69 -7.69 1.14
N PRO A 130 -12.66 -6.83 0.10
CA PRO A 130 -13.32 -7.09 -1.16
C PRO A 130 -12.67 -8.28 -1.87
N PRO A 131 -13.46 -9.13 -2.56
CA PRO A 131 -12.91 -10.13 -3.44
C PRO A 131 -12.15 -9.46 -4.61
N PRO A 132 -11.24 -10.19 -5.27
CA PRO A 132 -10.62 -9.70 -6.49
C PRO A 132 -11.68 -9.41 -7.56
N PHE A 133 -11.37 -8.47 -8.45
CA PHE A 133 -12.26 -8.09 -9.54
C PHE A 133 -12.72 -9.31 -10.35
N GLY A 134 -14.03 -9.37 -10.66
CA GLY A 134 -14.64 -10.45 -11.43
C GLY A 134 -15.10 -11.66 -10.60
N ARG A 135 -14.94 -11.65 -9.27
CA ARG A 135 -15.48 -12.67 -8.38
C ARG A 135 -16.62 -12.12 -7.53
N ASP A 136 -17.70 -12.89 -7.46
CA ASP A 136 -18.83 -12.58 -6.59
C ASP A 136 -18.47 -12.74 -5.11
N ALA A 137 -18.98 -11.83 -4.28
CA ALA A 137 -18.90 -11.95 -2.83
C ALA A 137 -20.04 -12.84 -2.34
N PHE A 138 -19.72 -14.01 -1.77
CA PHE A 138 -20.73 -14.94 -1.24
C PHE A 138 -20.91 -14.76 0.28
N PRO A 139 -22.15 -14.79 0.80
CA PRO A 139 -22.40 -14.69 2.24
C PRO A 139 -21.79 -15.85 3.03
N GLU A 140 -21.66 -17.04 2.43
CA GLU A 140 -21.02 -18.21 3.05
C GLU A 140 -19.52 -17.98 3.30
N GLU A 141 -18.83 -17.26 2.41
CA GLU A 141 -17.43 -16.93 2.58
C GLU A 141 -17.23 -15.92 3.72
N ALA A 142 -18.13 -14.93 3.82
CA ALA A 142 -18.14 -13.98 4.92
C ALA A 142 -18.38 -14.67 6.28
N LEU A 143 -19.28 -15.66 6.32
CA LEU A 143 -19.55 -16.45 7.53
C LEU A 143 -18.31 -17.23 7.98
N ILE A 144 -17.64 -17.96 7.07
CA ILE A 144 -16.43 -18.72 7.41
C ILE A 144 -15.30 -17.79 7.86
N ARG A 145 -15.16 -16.61 7.24
CA ARG A 145 -14.17 -15.61 7.66
C ARG A 145 -14.45 -15.07 9.07
N ASP A 146 -15.71 -14.79 9.39
CA ASP A 146 -16.11 -14.37 10.74
C ASP A 146 -15.83 -15.45 11.80
N MET A 147 -16.07 -16.71 11.46
CA MET A 147 -15.74 -17.84 12.33
C MET A 147 -14.22 -18.01 12.53
N ASP A 148 -13.45 -17.89 11.44
CA ASP A 148 -11.98 -17.96 11.48
C ASP A 148 -11.39 -16.91 12.44
N GLY A 149 -11.83 -15.65 12.33
CA GLY A 149 -11.36 -14.55 13.17
C GLY A 149 -11.72 -14.66 14.66
N LYS A 150 -12.59 -15.60 15.04
CA LYS A 150 -13.06 -15.81 16.42
C LYS A 150 -12.49 -17.06 17.08
N THR A 151 -11.65 -17.81 16.38
CA THR A 151 -11.07 -19.06 16.91
C THR A 151 -9.56 -19.11 16.66
N GLY A 152 -8.84 -19.95 17.41
CA GLY A 152 -7.44 -20.25 17.11
C GLY A 152 -7.26 -21.30 15.99
N ALA A 153 -8.35 -21.80 15.41
CA ALA A 153 -8.31 -22.74 14.30
C ALA A 153 -8.24 -21.99 12.96
N SER A 154 -7.70 -22.63 11.92
CA SER A 154 -7.74 -22.08 10.56
C SER A 154 -8.96 -22.61 9.81
N LEU A 155 -9.90 -21.73 9.53
CA LEU A 155 -11.09 -21.97 8.73
C LEU A 155 -11.01 -21.09 7.49
N LYS A 156 -11.04 -21.70 6.29
CA LYS A 156 -10.95 -20.96 5.02
C LYS A 156 -11.94 -21.54 4.03
N LEU A 157 -12.68 -20.66 3.37
CA LEU A 157 -13.57 -21.01 2.27
C LEU A 157 -13.38 -20.01 1.13
N THR A 158 -13.36 -20.54 -0.09
CA THR A 158 -13.41 -19.77 -1.33
C THR A 158 -14.16 -20.59 -2.36
N ILE A 159 -15.28 -20.05 -2.81
CA ILE A 159 -16.16 -20.60 -3.82
C ILE A 159 -15.60 -20.15 -5.18
N LEU A 160 -15.10 -21.12 -5.94
CA LEU A 160 -14.56 -20.87 -7.29
C LEU A 160 -15.65 -20.99 -8.37
N ASN A 161 -16.56 -21.95 -8.21
CA ASN A 161 -17.70 -22.20 -9.10
C ASN A 161 -18.81 -22.84 -8.28
N ASP A 162 -19.85 -22.06 -7.95
CA ASP A 162 -21.01 -22.48 -7.16
C ASP A 162 -21.81 -23.62 -7.80
N ARG A 163 -21.67 -23.82 -9.12
CA ARG A 163 -22.28 -24.92 -9.89
C ARG A 163 -21.33 -26.09 -10.15
N GLY A 164 -20.15 -26.09 -9.54
CA GLY A 164 -19.17 -27.16 -9.64
C GLY A 164 -19.71 -28.49 -9.08
N ARG A 165 -19.33 -29.61 -9.69
CA ARG A 165 -19.69 -30.96 -9.20
C ARG A 165 -18.68 -31.57 -8.22
N VAL A 166 -17.51 -30.95 -8.07
CA VAL A 166 -16.42 -31.41 -7.19
C VAL A 166 -16.29 -30.40 -6.07
N TRP A 167 -16.46 -30.88 -4.83
CA TRP A 167 -16.32 -30.09 -3.61
C TRP A 167 -15.28 -30.75 -2.72
N THR A 168 -14.42 -29.95 -2.11
CA THR A 168 -13.33 -30.43 -1.27
C THR A 168 -13.47 -29.88 0.14
N MET A 169 -13.37 -30.76 1.13
CA MET A 169 -13.22 -30.39 2.54
C MET A 169 -11.96 -31.08 3.06
N VAL A 170 -10.85 -30.35 3.02
CA VAL A 170 -9.51 -30.86 3.35
C VAL A 170 -9.11 -30.33 4.72
N ALA A 171 -8.58 -31.20 5.58
CA ALA A 171 -7.94 -30.80 6.83
C ALA A 171 -6.44 -30.58 6.58
N GLY A 172 -5.93 -29.43 7.01
CA GLY A 172 -4.53 -29.00 6.85
C GLY A 172 -4.07 -28.14 8.02
#